data_AF-A0A7C9H2D9-F1
#
_entry.id   AF-A0A7C9H2D9-F1
#
_cell.length_a   1.000
_cell.length_b   1.000
_cell.length_c   1.000
_cell.angle_alpha   90.00
_cell.angle_beta   90.00
_cell.angle_gamma   90.00
#
_symmetry.space_group_name_H-M   'P 1'
#
loop_
_entity.id
_entity.type
_entity.pdbx_description
1 polymer ?
#
loop_
_entity_poly.entity_id
_entity_poly.type
_entity_poly.pdbx_seq_one_letter_code
_entity_poly.pdbx_strand_id
1 'polypeptide(L)'
;MICSNCGADIGDNETACPYCGAMQYENSEQKYMKDLYNLNEGMEKLDKNTRKYIIKSTMKSVGIVCAAIAAAVLAGSMFGYGSYKSMYNSSHNRKEIHQSLDWYNNNIGELNSLYEKRDYAGISELTDSYKGSSSVLEKWSHYNFINIYDYYYKRVADIYIMVHKGEKLSDYQFGTGFEESLDMIYFINNKNGYNYRRYEGCTAEEKETVDGWVAEAQNYLKNVAKATDKEINDMLNELYQNGYYDYKLGKSYEESFYKKYNEGGNN
;
A
#
# COMPACT_ATOMS: atom_id res chain seq x y z
N MET A 1 22.42 12.60 48.84
CA MET A 1 21.47 13.29 47.93
C MET A 1 20.40 12.30 47.47
N ILE A 2 19.18 12.73 47.13
CA ILE A 2 18.11 11.81 46.71
C ILE A 2 18.13 11.61 45.19
N CYS A 3 18.15 10.35 44.73
CA CYS A 3 18.03 10.02 43.31
C CYS A 3 16.67 10.49 42.79
N SER A 4 16.66 11.40 41.83
CA SER A 4 15.44 11.95 41.23
C SER A 4 14.58 10.93 40.50
N ASN A 5 15.16 9.79 40.11
CA ASN A 5 14.46 8.75 39.34
C ASN A 5 13.77 7.71 40.22
N CYS A 6 14.40 7.26 41.32
CA CYS A 6 13.84 6.20 42.17
C CYS A 6 13.62 6.60 43.63
N GLY A 7 14.01 7.82 44.03
CA GLY A 7 13.84 8.33 45.39
C GLY A 7 14.80 7.73 46.43
N ALA A 8 15.74 6.87 46.02
CA ALA A 8 16.74 6.31 46.92
C ALA A 8 17.75 7.38 47.36
N ASP A 9 18.14 7.38 48.64
CA ASP A 9 19.25 8.20 49.11
C ASP A 9 20.57 7.61 48.59
N ILE A 10 21.37 8.44 47.94
CA ILE A 10 22.64 8.08 47.33
C ILE A 10 23.75 8.99 47.83
N GLY A 11 24.99 8.48 47.83
CA GLY A 11 26.15 9.27 48.19
C GLY A 11 26.35 10.47 47.25
N ASP A 12 26.81 11.59 47.80
CA ASP A 12 26.86 12.87 47.09
C ASP A 12 27.86 12.90 45.90
N ASN A 13 28.71 11.87 45.75
CA ASN A 13 29.69 11.77 44.68
C ASN A 13 29.38 10.66 43.66
N GLU A 14 28.25 9.98 43.79
CA GLU A 14 27.88 8.87 42.90
C GLU A 14 27.44 9.42 41.54
N THR A 15 28.09 8.99 40.46
CA THR A 15 27.78 9.42 39.08
C THR A 15 26.62 8.63 38.46
N ALA A 16 26.21 7.54 39.09
CA ALA A 16 25.01 6.77 38.74
C ALA A 16 24.39 6.19 40.01
N CYS A 17 23.05 6.12 40.05
CA CYS A 17 22.34 5.54 41.18
C CYS A 17 22.59 4.01 41.20
N PRO A 18 23.15 3.45 42.28
CA PRO A 18 23.47 2.02 42.34
C PRO A 18 22.21 1.13 42.39
N TYR A 19 21.05 1.71 42.71
CA TYR A 19 19.80 0.97 42.87
C TYR A 19 18.96 0.91 41.59
N CYS A 20 19.02 1.94 40.73
CA CYS A 20 18.23 1.98 39.49
C CYS A 20 19.04 2.26 38.22
N GLY A 21 20.35 2.48 38.33
CA GLY A 21 21.24 2.78 37.22
C GLY A 21 21.10 4.19 36.63
N ALA A 22 20.20 5.03 37.17
CA ALA A 22 19.98 6.38 36.66
C ALA A 22 21.23 7.25 36.85
N MET A 23 21.74 7.81 35.75
CA MET A 23 22.90 8.69 35.74
C MET A 23 22.61 9.97 36.54
N GLN A 24 23.57 10.38 37.37
CA GLN A 24 23.53 11.64 38.11
C GLN A 24 24.37 12.66 37.36
N TYR A 25 23.70 13.48 36.55
CA TYR A 25 24.35 14.36 35.57
C TYR A 25 25.27 15.41 36.22
N GLU A 26 24.85 16.03 37.31
CA GLU A 26 25.65 17.05 38.02
C GLU A 26 26.97 16.48 38.58
N ASN A 27 26.91 15.31 39.22
CA ASN A 27 28.12 14.65 39.75
C ASN A 27 29.02 14.14 38.63
N SER A 28 28.43 13.67 37.53
CA SER A 28 29.16 13.24 36.34
C SER A 28 29.89 14.41 35.69
N GLU A 29 29.26 15.58 35.63
CA GLU A 29 29.85 16.81 35.11
C GLU A 29 31.00 17.30 35.99
N GLN A 30 30.82 17.30 37.32
CA GLN A 30 31.90 17.69 38.25
C GLN A 30 33.12 16.78 38.13
N LYS A 31 32.92 15.45 38.02
CA LYS A 31 34.01 14.49 37.81
C LYS A 31 34.71 14.73 36.46
N TYR A 32 33.93 14.92 35.40
CA TYR A 32 34.45 15.23 34.07
C TYR A 32 35.31 16.51 34.07
N MET A 33 34.82 17.58 34.69
CA MET A 33 35.57 18.83 34.82
C MET A 33 36.85 18.66 35.64
N LYS A 34 36.79 17.90 36.74
CA LYS A 34 37.96 17.60 37.56
C LYS A 34 39.04 16.83 36.79
N ASP A 35 38.64 15.84 36.01
CA ASP A 35 39.56 15.04 35.19
C ASP A 35 40.22 15.90 34.10
N LEU A 36 39.50 16.86 33.51
CA LEU A 36 40.05 17.87 32.59
C LEU A 36 41.10 18.77 33.26
N TYR A 37 40.85 19.25 34.48
CA TYR A 37 41.82 20.07 35.20
C TYR A 37 43.09 19.29 35.58
N ASN A 38 42.95 18.02 36.00
CA ASN A 38 44.08 17.16 36.32
C ASN A 38 44.96 16.85 35.10
N LEU A 39 44.36 16.75 33.91
CA LEU A 39 45.09 16.63 32.64
C LEU A 39 45.93 17.88 32.34
N ASN A 40 45.44 19.07 32.72
CA ASN A 40 46.14 20.33 32.53
C ASN A 40 47.39 20.45 33.44
N GLU A 41 47.29 20.04 34.70
CA GLU A 41 48.44 20.02 35.62
C GLU A 41 49.53 19.01 35.23
N GLY A 42 49.14 17.85 34.68
CA GLY A 42 50.08 16.84 34.19
C GLY A 42 50.96 17.35 33.04
N MET A 43 50.42 18.26 32.21
CA MET A 43 51.17 18.91 31.15
C MET A 43 52.21 19.89 31.68
N GLU A 44 51.97 20.56 32.82
CA GLU A 44 52.90 21.54 33.41
C GLU A 44 54.22 20.92 33.90
N LYS A 45 54.24 19.63 34.19
CA LYS A 45 55.44 18.91 34.70
C LYS A 45 56.39 18.40 33.60
N LEU A 46 56.09 18.62 32.32
CA LEU A 46 56.93 18.17 31.20
C LEU A 46 57.95 19.23 30.76
N ASP A 47 59.21 18.81 30.55
CA ASP A 47 60.31 19.66 30.06
C ASP A 47 59.97 20.38 28.74
N LYS A 48 60.47 21.61 28.58
CA LYS A 48 60.07 22.56 27.54
C LYS A 48 60.35 22.07 26.12
N ASN A 49 61.42 21.29 25.92
CA ASN A 49 61.78 20.74 24.61
C ASN A 49 60.94 19.50 24.26
N THR A 50 60.66 18.64 25.24
CA THR A 50 59.75 17.49 25.12
C THR A 50 58.33 17.95 24.82
N ARG A 51 57.86 19.01 25.50
CA ARG A 51 56.55 19.61 25.27
C ARG A 51 56.43 20.17 23.84
N LYS A 52 57.46 20.86 23.35
CA LYS A 52 57.47 21.43 21.98
C LYS A 52 57.46 20.36 20.88
N TYR A 53 58.17 19.26 21.08
CA TYR A 53 58.21 18.14 20.13
C TYR A 53 56.89 17.36 20.11
N ILE A 54 56.36 17.02 21.29
CA ILE A 54 55.08 16.31 21.43
C ILE A 54 53.93 17.18 20.91
N ILE A 55 53.87 18.47 21.26
CA ILE A 55 52.83 19.38 20.72
C ILE A 55 52.91 19.44 19.19
N LYS A 56 54.11 19.55 18.60
CA LYS A 56 54.24 19.66 17.13
C LYS A 56 53.89 18.37 16.40
N SER A 57 54.21 17.20 16.94
CA SER A 57 53.86 15.90 16.34
C SER A 57 52.38 15.58 16.55
N THR A 58 51.86 15.82 17.76
CA THR A 58 50.44 15.63 18.11
C THR A 58 49.54 16.62 17.37
N MET A 59 49.91 17.89 17.19
CA MET A 59 49.11 18.84 16.39
C MET A 59 49.02 18.45 14.91
N LYS A 60 50.05 17.83 14.33
CA LYS A 60 50.01 17.33 12.96
C LYS A 60 49.09 16.11 12.82
N SER A 61 49.17 15.15 13.74
CA SER A 61 48.31 13.96 13.70
C SER A 61 46.86 14.28 14.09
N VAL A 62 46.64 15.11 15.11
CA VAL A 62 45.31 15.61 15.51
C VAL A 62 44.70 16.45 14.41
N GLY A 63 45.47 17.33 13.75
CA GLY A 63 44.97 18.12 12.62
C GLY A 63 44.45 17.26 11.47
N ILE A 64 45.15 16.19 11.11
CA ILE A 64 44.73 15.25 10.06
C ILE A 64 43.49 14.46 10.48
N VAL A 65 43.46 13.95 11.71
CA VAL A 65 42.31 13.20 12.23
C VAL A 65 41.07 14.09 12.35
N CYS A 66 41.21 15.30 12.88
CA CYS A 66 40.11 16.28 12.96
C CYS A 66 39.62 16.69 11.56
N ALA A 67 40.51 16.90 10.59
CA ALA A 67 40.13 17.20 9.21
C ALA A 67 39.39 16.03 8.54
N ALA A 68 39.84 14.78 8.77
CA ALA A 68 39.19 13.59 8.26
C ALA A 68 37.80 13.37 8.88
N ILE A 69 37.67 13.58 10.20
CA ILE A 69 36.38 13.52 10.90
C ILE A 69 35.46 14.63 10.39
N ALA A 70 35.94 15.86 10.25
CA ALA A 70 35.14 16.97 9.72
C ALA A 70 34.69 16.69 8.28
N ALA A 71 35.57 16.17 7.42
CA ALA A 71 35.22 15.80 6.05
C ALA A 71 34.18 14.66 6.00
N ALA A 72 34.33 13.64 6.86
CA ALA A 72 33.37 12.54 6.95
C ALA A 72 32.00 13.00 7.49
N VAL A 73 31.98 13.88 8.48
CA VAL A 73 30.74 14.48 9.02
C VAL A 73 30.08 15.37 7.97
N LEU A 74 30.83 16.19 7.24
CA LEU A 74 30.30 17.03 6.16
C LEU A 74 29.75 16.19 5.01
N ALA A 75 30.47 15.14 4.58
CA ALA A 75 30.00 14.21 3.56
C ALA A 75 28.72 13.49 4.02
N GLY A 76 28.72 12.91 5.21
CA GLY A 76 27.55 12.24 5.79
C GLY A 76 26.33 13.17 5.94
N SER A 77 26.56 14.43 6.33
CA SER A 77 25.50 15.44 6.46
C SER A 77 24.95 15.86 5.10
N MET A 78 25.79 16.01 4.07
CA MET A 78 25.36 16.34 2.71
C MET A 78 24.60 15.18 2.05
N PHE A 79 25.08 13.94 2.17
CA PHE A 79 24.38 12.75 1.70
C PHE A 79 23.07 12.54 2.47
N GLY A 80 23.08 12.71 3.80
CA GLY A 80 21.89 12.63 4.65
C GLY A 80 20.85 13.69 4.28
N TYR A 81 21.26 14.94 4.05
CA TYR A 81 20.36 16.03 3.65
C TYR A 81 19.79 15.84 2.24
N GLY A 82 20.59 15.36 1.28
CA GLY A 82 20.13 15.03 -0.06
C GLY A 82 19.10 13.89 -0.06
N SER A 83 19.38 12.81 0.66
CA SER A 83 18.45 11.69 0.84
C SER A 83 17.19 12.10 1.60
N TYR A 84 17.32 12.89 2.68
CA TYR A 84 16.18 13.42 3.43
C TYR A 84 15.30 14.32 2.57
N LYS A 85 15.87 15.25 1.81
CA LYS A 85 15.11 16.14 0.91
C LYS A 85 14.46 15.38 -0.26
N SER A 86 15.12 14.33 -0.77
CA SER A 86 14.56 13.44 -1.79
C SER A 86 13.35 12.66 -1.25
N MET A 87 13.48 12.05 -0.07
CA MET A 87 12.40 11.28 0.58
C MET A 87 11.27 12.16 1.12
N TYR A 88 11.55 13.42 1.48
CA TYR A 88 10.59 14.39 2.02
C TYR A 88 10.39 15.60 1.11
N ASN A 89 10.41 15.42 -0.22
CA ASN A 89 10.05 16.49 -1.14
C ASN A 89 8.52 16.72 -1.14
N SER A 90 8.00 17.17 0.00
CA SER A 90 6.58 17.43 0.26
C SER A 90 5.95 18.39 -0.72
N SER A 91 6.74 19.18 -1.46
CA SER A 91 6.24 20.04 -2.54
C SER A 91 5.70 19.25 -3.73
N HIS A 92 6.34 18.14 -4.10
CA HIS A 92 5.91 17.27 -5.18
C HIS A 92 4.65 16.50 -4.77
N ASN A 93 4.68 15.85 -3.60
CA ASN A 93 3.51 15.15 -3.06
C ASN A 93 2.33 16.11 -2.85
N ARG A 94 2.57 17.34 -2.38
CA ARG A 94 1.51 18.36 -2.24
C ARG A 94 0.96 18.78 -3.61
N LYS A 95 1.81 18.92 -4.63
CA LYS A 95 1.38 19.25 -6.00
C LYS A 95 0.53 18.13 -6.60
N GLU A 96 0.91 16.87 -6.42
CA GLU A 96 0.11 15.71 -6.86
C GLU A 96 -1.23 15.61 -6.14
N ILE A 97 -1.25 15.84 -4.82
CA ILE A 97 -2.49 15.89 -4.03
C ILE A 97 -3.39 17.02 -4.52
N HIS A 98 -2.86 18.23 -4.75
CA HIS A 98 -3.64 19.35 -5.29
C HIS A 98 -4.17 19.04 -6.68
N GLN A 99 -3.36 18.50 -7.58
CA GLN A 99 -3.80 18.10 -8.92
C GLN A 99 -4.90 17.04 -8.88
N SER A 100 -4.83 16.10 -7.93
CA SER A 100 -5.86 15.08 -7.74
C SER A 100 -7.15 15.67 -7.20
N LEU A 101 -7.06 16.59 -6.24
CA LEU A 101 -8.23 17.29 -5.70
C LEU A 101 -8.87 18.23 -6.73
N ASP A 102 -8.08 18.94 -7.52
CA ASP A 102 -8.56 19.84 -8.58
C ASP A 102 -9.27 19.03 -9.65
N TRP A 103 -8.69 17.90 -10.09
CA TRP A 103 -9.35 17.00 -11.02
C TRP A 103 -10.66 16.48 -10.43
N TYR A 104 -10.67 15.98 -9.19
CA TYR A 104 -11.89 15.51 -8.54
C TYR A 104 -12.98 16.58 -8.47
N ASN A 105 -12.65 17.79 -7.99
CA ASN A 105 -13.61 18.88 -7.86
C ASN A 105 -14.17 19.34 -9.22
N ASN A 106 -13.36 19.28 -10.28
CA ASN A 106 -13.80 19.64 -11.63
C ASN A 106 -14.65 18.55 -12.30
N ASN A 107 -14.49 17.29 -11.90
CA ASN A 107 -15.15 16.15 -12.55
C ASN A 107 -16.26 15.52 -11.71
N ILE A 108 -16.42 15.87 -10.43
CA ILE A 108 -17.46 15.28 -9.55
C ILE A 108 -18.88 15.48 -10.09
N GLY A 109 -19.15 16.62 -10.75
CA GLY A 109 -20.44 16.86 -11.40
C GLY A 109 -20.72 15.87 -12.54
N GLU A 110 -19.70 15.58 -13.35
CA GLU A 110 -19.81 14.63 -14.46
C GLU A 110 -19.90 13.19 -13.94
N LEU A 111 -19.09 12.82 -12.94
CA LEU A 111 -19.17 11.51 -12.27
C LEU A 111 -20.58 11.23 -11.74
N ASN A 112 -21.20 12.20 -11.07
CA ASN A 112 -22.58 12.06 -10.57
C ASN A 112 -23.60 12.00 -11.72
N SER A 113 -23.46 12.84 -12.75
CA SER A 113 -24.32 12.83 -13.94
C SER A 113 -24.30 11.48 -14.66
N LEU A 114 -23.13 10.88 -14.83
CA LEU A 114 -22.98 9.56 -15.44
C LEU A 114 -23.57 8.47 -14.54
N TYR A 115 -23.35 8.54 -13.22
CA TYR A 115 -23.94 7.61 -12.25
C TYR A 115 -25.47 7.64 -12.28
N GLU A 116 -26.08 8.83 -12.27
CA GLU A 116 -27.55 9.01 -12.36
C GLU A 116 -28.14 8.43 -13.66
N LYS A 117 -27.39 8.52 -14.76
CA LYS A 117 -27.75 7.91 -16.05
C LYS A 117 -27.47 6.40 -16.12
N ARG A 118 -26.86 5.83 -15.08
CA ARG A 118 -26.35 4.45 -15.02
C ARG A 118 -25.32 4.15 -16.11
N ASP A 119 -24.60 5.17 -16.56
CA ASP A 119 -23.51 5.06 -17.53
C ASP A 119 -22.17 4.76 -16.81
N TYR A 120 -22.07 3.54 -16.28
CA TYR A 120 -20.89 3.11 -15.54
C TYR A 120 -19.66 2.96 -16.44
N ALA A 121 -19.85 2.61 -17.72
CA ALA A 121 -18.76 2.57 -18.70
C ALA A 121 -18.16 3.97 -18.91
N GLY A 122 -18.99 5.00 -19.04
CA GLY A 122 -18.54 6.39 -19.12
C GLY A 122 -17.79 6.84 -17.87
N ILE A 123 -18.23 6.42 -16.68
CA ILE A 123 -17.50 6.69 -15.42
C ILE A 123 -16.11 6.07 -15.48
N SER A 124 -16.02 4.78 -15.84
CA SER A 124 -14.74 4.09 -15.95
C SER A 124 -13.80 4.74 -16.96
N GLU A 125 -14.33 5.16 -18.12
CA GLU A 125 -13.53 5.86 -19.13
C GLU A 125 -12.98 7.19 -18.59
N LEU A 126 -13.84 7.98 -17.92
CA LEU A 126 -13.44 9.23 -17.28
C LEU A 126 -12.34 9.00 -16.24
N THR A 127 -12.46 7.96 -15.40
CA THR A 127 -11.46 7.67 -14.36
C THR A 127 -10.18 7.07 -14.94
N ASP A 128 -10.26 6.21 -15.96
CA ASP A 128 -9.09 5.59 -16.61
C ASP A 128 -8.24 6.61 -17.39
N SER A 129 -8.88 7.69 -17.85
CA SER A 129 -8.21 8.81 -18.52
C SER A 129 -7.31 9.60 -17.55
N TYR A 130 -7.63 9.59 -16.25
CA TYR A 130 -6.90 10.34 -15.24
C TYR A 130 -5.55 9.69 -14.91
N LYS A 131 -4.46 10.45 -15.07
CA LYS A 131 -3.08 9.96 -14.87
C LYS A 131 -2.47 10.28 -13.50
N GLY A 132 -3.22 10.93 -12.61
CA GLY A 132 -2.78 11.18 -11.24
C GLY A 132 -3.24 10.11 -10.26
N SER A 133 -3.26 10.43 -8.98
CA SER A 133 -3.56 9.44 -7.95
C SER A 133 -5.06 9.09 -7.93
N SER A 134 -5.40 7.87 -8.32
CA SER A 134 -6.78 7.36 -8.27
C SER A 134 -7.35 7.25 -6.85
N SER A 135 -6.50 7.35 -5.81
CA SER A 135 -6.93 7.39 -4.41
C SER A 135 -7.89 8.54 -4.11
N VAL A 136 -7.86 9.63 -4.90
CA VAL A 136 -8.80 10.74 -4.72
C VAL A 136 -10.25 10.33 -4.95
N LEU A 137 -10.49 9.29 -5.75
CA LEU A 137 -11.83 8.76 -6.00
C LEU A 137 -12.45 8.11 -4.76
N GLU A 138 -11.66 7.71 -3.75
CA GLU A 138 -12.19 7.19 -2.48
C GLU A 138 -13.09 8.19 -1.75
N LYS A 139 -12.99 9.49 -2.10
CA LYS A 139 -13.86 10.56 -1.60
C LYS A 139 -15.26 10.53 -2.22
N TRP A 140 -15.44 9.85 -3.34
CA TRP A 140 -16.72 9.75 -4.03
C TRP A 140 -17.62 8.73 -3.33
N SER A 141 -18.89 9.08 -3.13
CA SER A 141 -19.87 8.21 -2.48
C SER A 141 -20.04 6.86 -3.17
N HIS A 142 -19.86 6.82 -4.49
CA HIS A 142 -20.06 5.64 -5.33
C HIS A 142 -18.75 4.90 -5.63
N TYR A 143 -17.65 5.24 -4.94
CA TYR A 143 -16.33 4.63 -5.17
C TYR A 143 -16.34 3.11 -5.04
N ASN A 144 -16.96 2.59 -3.99
CA ASN A 144 -17.01 1.15 -3.76
C ASN A 144 -17.77 0.43 -4.89
N PHE A 145 -18.89 1.01 -5.30
CA PHE A 145 -19.74 0.47 -6.36
C PHE A 145 -19.02 0.47 -7.72
N ILE A 146 -18.41 1.59 -8.13
CA ILE A 146 -17.71 1.64 -9.42
C ILE A 146 -16.50 0.69 -9.45
N ASN A 147 -15.82 0.48 -8.33
CA ASN A 147 -14.75 -0.52 -8.27
C ASN A 147 -15.29 -1.94 -8.50
N ILE A 148 -16.47 -2.28 -7.97
CA ILE A 148 -17.09 -3.59 -8.23
C ILE A 148 -17.40 -3.72 -9.72
N TYR A 149 -17.97 -2.68 -10.33
CA TYR A 149 -18.22 -2.64 -11.77
C TYR A 149 -16.93 -2.86 -12.57
N ASP A 150 -15.87 -2.10 -12.29
CA ASP A 150 -14.60 -2.17 -13.01
C ASP A 150 -13.92 -3.53 -12.88
N TYR A 151 -13.91 -4.09 -11.68
CA TYR A 151 -13.20 -5.34 -11.41
C TYR A 151 -13.95 -6.58 -11.90
N TYR A 152 -15.29 -6.58 -11.88
CA TYR A 152 -16.06 -7.82 -12.04
C TYR A 152 -17.09 -7.79 -13.17
N TYR A 153 -17.57 -6.62 -13.60
CA TYR A 153 -18.69 -6.54 -14.55
C TYR A 153 -18.33 -5.92 -15.90
N LYS A 154 -17.45 -4.90 -15.91
CA LYS A 154 -17.08 -4.12 -17.11
C LYS A 154 -16.69 -5.01 -18.29
N ARG A 155 -15.95 -6.09 -18.05
CA ARG A 155 -15.47 -7.01 -19.09
C ARG A 155 -16.56 -7.91 -19.68
N VAL A 156 -17.65 -8.15 -18.95
CA VAL A 156 -18.74 -9.04 -19.37
C VAL A 156 -20.01 -8.32 -19.81
N ALA A 157 -20.14 -7.02 -19.54
CA ALA A 157 -21.32 -6.23 -19.87
C ALA A 157 -21.77 -6.42 -21.34
N ASP A 158 -20.85 -6.27 -22.29
CA ASP A 158 -21.15 -6.45 -23.72
C ASP A 158 -21.47 -7.91 -24.06
N ILE A 159 -20.83 -8.88 -23.39
CA ILE A 159 -21.07 -10.30 -23.61
C ILE A 159 -22.49 -10.67 -23.18
N TYR A 160 -22.95 -10.17 -22.03
CA TYR A 160 -24.33 -10.39 -21.58
C TYR A 160 -25.35 -9.76 -22.54
N ILE A 161 -25.06 -8.56 -23.06
CA ILE A 161 -25.88 -7.93 -24.10
C ILE A 161 -25.97 -8.83 -25.35
N MET A 162 -24.84 -9.37 -25.81
CA MET A 162 -24.81 -10.31 -26.95
C MET A 162 -25.65 -11.56 -26.68
N VAL A 163 -25.52 -12.15 -25.48
CA VAL A 163 -26.31 -13.32 -25.05
C VAL A 163 -27.81 -13.02 -25.07
N HIS A 164 -28.25 -11.88 -24.53
CA HIS A 164 -29.66 -11.50 -24.54
C HIS A 164 -30.24 -11.29 -25.94
N LYS A 165 -29.39 -10.88 -26.89
CA LYS A 165 -29.75 -10.76 -28.32
C LYS A 165 -29.76 -12.11 -29.04
N GLY A 166 -29.36 -13.19 -28.38
CA GLY A 166 -29.23 -14.52 -28.98
C GLY A 166 -28.04 -14.64 -29.93
N GLU A 167 -27.04 -13.77 -29.79
CA GLU A 167 -25.85 -13.81 -30.62
C GLU A 167 -24.94 -15.00 -30.25
N LYS A 168 -24.33 -15.62 -31.26
CA LYS A 168 -23.35 -16.69 -31.04
C LYS A 168 -22.03 -16.08 -30.60
N LEU A 169 -21.53 -16.51 -29.46
CA LEU A 169 -20.25 -16.08 -28.90
C LEU A 169 -19.09 -16.78 -29.60
N SER A 170 -18.01 -16.03 -29.84
CA SER A 170 -16.70 -16.61 -30.15
C SER A 170 -16.12 -17.37 -28.94
N ASP A 171 -15.09 -18.16 -29.17
CA ASP A 171 -14.32 -18.84 -28.11
C ASP A 171 -13.84 -17.86 -27.03
N TYR A 172 -13.24 -16.74 -27.46
CA TYR A 172 -12.76 -15.70 -26.56
C TYR A 172 -13.87 -15.06 -25.72
N GLN A 173 -15.01 -14.74 -26.35
CA GLN A 173 -16.16 -14.15 -25.65
C GLN A 173 -16.79 -15.16 -24.69
N PHE A 174 -16.89 -16.43 -25.11
CA PHE A 174 -17.39 -17.47 -24.25
C PHE A 174 -16.52 -17.63 -23.00
N GLY A 175 -15.20 -17.72 -23.20
CA GLY A 175 -14.22 -17.85 -22.12
C GLY A 175 -14.23 -16.66 -21.16
N THR A 176 -14.24 -15.43 -21.71
CA THR A 176 -14.35 -14.22 -20.88
C THR A 176 -15.65 -14.22 -20.07
N GLY A 177 -16.79 -14.53 -20.69
CA GLY A 177 -18.06 -14.63 -19.97
C GLY A 177 -18.04 -15.72 -18.89
N PHE A 178 -17.35 -16.84 -19.14
CA PHE A 178 -17.27 -17.97 -18.21
C PHE A 178 -16.42 -17.64 -16.97
N GLU A 179 -15.18 -17.19 -17.17
CA GLU A 179 -14.23 -16.84 -16.10
C GLU A 179 -14.78 -15.72 -15.22
N GLU A 180 -15.20 -14.61 -15.84
CA GLU A 180 -15.65 -13.43 -15.10
C GLU A 180 -16.99 -13.67 -14.37
N SER A 181 -17.86 -14.54 -14.91
CA SER A 181 -19.06 -14.96 -14.18
C SER A 181 -18.73 -15.76 -12.92
N LEU A 182 -17.70 -16.63 -12.99
CA LEU A 182 -17.20 -17.32 -11.80
C LEU A 182 -16.57 -16.34 -10.81
N ASP A 183 -15.80 -15.36 -11.29
CA ASP A 183 -15.16 -14.34 -10.44
C ASP A 183 -16.21 -13.53 -9.68
N MET A 184 -17.28 -13.09 -10.37
CA MET A 184 -18.38 -12.34 -9.76
C MET A 184 -19.08 -13.17 -8.66
N ILE A 185 -19.39 -14.44 -8.95
CA ILE A 185 -20.05 -15.33 -7.97
C ILE A 185 -19.11 -15.65 -6.80
N TYR A 186 -17.82 -15.85 -7.06
CA TYR A 186 -16.83 -16.09 -6.02
C TYR A 186 -16.70 -14.87 -5.10
N PHE A 187 -16.60 -13.66 -5.67
CA PHE A 187 -16.47 -12.42 -4.91
C PHE A 187 -17.61 -12.25 -3.91
N ILE A 188 -18.86 -12.45 -4.34
CA ILE A 188 -20.02 -12.23 -3.46
C ILE A 188 -20.15 -13.34 -2.40
N ASN A 189 -19.72 -14.56 -2.72
CA ASN A 189 -19.72 -15.68 -1.78
C ASN A 189 -18.59 -15.57 -0.74
N ASN A 190 -17.46 -14.96 -1.09
CA ASN A 190 -16.32 -14.78 -0.21
C ASN A 190 -16.51 -13.57 0.73
N LYS A 191 -17.41 -13.71 1.70
CA LYS A 191 -17.77 -12.63 2.66
C LYS A 191 -16.61 -12.10 3.50
N ASN A 192 -15.55 -12.91 3.68
CA ASN A 192 -14.35 -12.50 4.40
C ASN A 192 -13.29 -11.88 3.47
N GLY A 193 -13.54 -11.86 2.17
CA GLY A 193 -12.62 -11.38 1.15
C GLY A 193 -12.45 -9.86 1.21
N TYR A 194 -11.26 -9.39 0.83
CA TYR A 194 -10.95 -7.95 0.79
C TYR A 194 -11.99 -7.16 -0.04
N ASN A 195 -12.37 -7.70 -1.21
CA ASN A 195 -13.27 -7.04 -2.15
C ASN A 195 -14.73 -7.05 -1.68
N TYR A 196 -15.14 -7.99 -0.82
CA TYR A 196 -16.50 -8.02 -0.26
C TYR A 196 -16.80 -6.77 0.59
N ARG A 197 -15.78 -6.19 1.25
CA ARG A 197 -15.93 -4.93 1.99
C ARG A 197 -16.38 -3.76 1.12
N ARG A 198 -16.08 -3.78 -0.18
CA ARG A 198 -16.61 -2.77 -1.12
C ARG A 198 -18.11 -2.96 -1.27
N TYR A 199 -18.58 -4.20 -1.43
CA TYR A 199 -20.00 -4.50 -1.48
C TYR A 199 -20.72 -4.08 -0.20
N GLU A 200 -20.14 -4.37 0.98
CA GLU A 200 -20.71 -3.92 2.25
C GLU A 200 -20.86 -2.40 2.34
N GLY A 201 -19.87 -1.67 1.82
CA GLY A 201 -19.84 -0.21 1.75
C GLY A 201 -20.73 0.41 0.67
N CYS A 202 -21.45 -0.38 -0.13
CA CYS A 202 -22.45 0.11 -1.09
C CYS A 202 -23.79 0.42 -0.40
N THR A 203 -24.53 1.34 -0.99
CA THR A 203 -25.94 1.63 -0.66
C THR A 203 -26.85 0.44 -1.00
N ALA A 204 -28.10 0.47 -0.53
CA ALA A 204 -29.07 -0.60 -0.81
C ALA A 204 -29.38 -0.73 -2.32
N GLU A 205 -29.54 0.39 -3.04
CA GLU A 205 -29.80 0.39 -4.48
C GLU A 205 -28.60 -0.14 -5.29
N GLU A 206 -27.38 0.24 -4.88
CA GLU A 206 -26.16 -0.29 -5.50
C GLU A 206 -26.00 -1.79 -5.26
N LYS A 207 -26.33 -2.27 -4.05
CA LYS A 207 -26.34 -3.71 -3.74
C LYS A 207 -27.34 -4.46 -4.62
N GLU A 208 -28.54 -3.93 -4.79
CA GLU A 208 -29.54 -4.51 -5.70
C GLU A 208 -29.01 -4.60 -7.14
N THR A 209 -28.29 -3.57 -7.59
CA THR A 209 -27.66 -3.55 -8.92
C THR A 209 -26.55 -4.61 -9.03
N VAL A 210 -25.67 -4.71 -8.03
CA VAL A 210 -24.60 -5.73 -8.00
C VAL A 210 -25.19 -7.14 -7.91
N ASP A 211 -26.23 -7.35 -7.10
CA ASP A 211 -26.93 -8.64 -6.98
C ASP A 211 -27.58 -9.03 -8.32
N GLY A 212 -28.08 -8.05 -9.08
CA GLY A 212 -28.52 -8.23 -10.46
C GLY A 212 -27.40 -8.74 -11.38
N TRP A 213 -26.20 -8.16 -11.28
CA TRP A 213 -25.03 -8.63 -12.04
C TRP A 213 -24.60 -10.05 -11.65
N VAL A 214 -24.67 -10.40 -10.36
CA VAL A 214 -24.43 -11.77 -9.87
C VAL A 214 -25.48 -12.73 -10.45
N ALA A 215 -26.74 -12.31 -10.52
CA ALA A 215 -27.80 -13.12 -11.12
C ALA A 215 -27.58 -13.35 -12.62
N GLU A 216 -27.10 -12.35 -13.36
CA GLU A 216 -26.71 -12.50 -14.76
C GLU A 216 -25.53 -13.45 -14.93
N ALA A 217 -24.52 -13.36 -14.07
CA ALA A 217 -23.40 -14.31 -14.04
C ALA A 217 -23.87 -15.76 -13.80
N GLN A 218 -24.80 -15.96 -12.87
CA GLN A 218 -25.41 -17.27 -12.63
C GLN A 218 -26.21 -17.76 -13.84
N ASN A 219 -26.96 -16.86 -14.48
CA ASN A 219 -27.73 -17.16 -15.68
C ASN A 219 -26.80 -17.60 -16.83
N TYR A 220 -25.71 -16.86 -17.05
CA TYR A 220 -24.72 -17.18 -18.06
C TYR A 220 -24.16 -18.59 -17.87
N LEU A 221 -23.68 -18.93 -16.66
CA LEU A 221 -23.12 -20.25 -16.39
C LEU A 221 -24.16 -21.37 -16.60
N LYS A 222 -25.41 -21.15 -16.16
CA LYS A 222 -26.47 -22.17 -16.24
C LYS A 222 -27.03 -22.35 -17.63
N ASN A 223 -27.28 -21.27 -18.35
CA ASN A 223 -28.05 -21.29 -19.59
C ASN A 223 -27.17 -21.20 -20.84
N VAL A 224 -26.05 -20.50 -20.77
CA VAL A 224 -25.09 -20.40 -21.89
C VAL A 224 -24.05 -21.51 -21.80
N ALA A 225 -23.34 -21.61 -20.67
CA ALA A 225 -22.35 -22.67 -20.48
C ALA A 225 -22.97 -24.03 -20.17
N LYS A 226 -24.27 -24.08 -19.80
CA LYS A 226 -24.99 -25.31 -19.45
C LYS A 226 -24.37 -26.05 -18.26
N ALA A 227 -23.80 -25.29 -17.32
CA ALA A 227 -23.27 -25.83 -16.07
C ALA A 227 -24.40 -26.09 -15.07
N THR A 228 -24.34 -27.25 -14.41
CA THR A 228 -25.21 -27.57 -13.28
C THR A 228 -24.79 -26.80 -12.03
N ASP A 229 -25.70 -26.65 -11.06
CA ASP A 229 -25.38 -26.06 -9.75
C ASP A 229 -24.21 -26.77 -9.06
N LYS A 230 -24.12 -28.09 -9.22
CA LYS A 230 -23.02 -28.87 -8.68
C LYS A 230 -21.70 -28.51 -9.36
N GLU A 231 -21.66 -28.48 -10.70
CA GLU A 231 -20.44 -28.11 -11.44
C GLU A 231 -19.99 -26.69 -11.09
N ILE A 232 -20.91 -25.73 -10.95
CA ILE A 232 -20.57 -24.36 -10.54
C ILE A 232 -19.93 -24.35 -9.14
N ASN A 233 -20.52 -25.06 -8.18
CA ASN A 233 -19.97 -25.14 -6.82
C ASN A 233 -18.61 -25.85 -6.78
N ASP A 234 -18.46 -26.94 -7.54
CA ASP A 234 -17.19 -27.67 -7.65
C ASP A 234 -16.10 -26.73 -8.22
N MET A 235 -16.39 -26.01 -9.31
CA MET A 235 -15.47 -25.03 -9.89
C MET A 235 -15.11 -23.89 -8.93
N LEU A 236 -16.08 -23.32 -8.21
CA LEU A 236 -15.81 -22.26 -7.22
C LEU A 236 -14.87 -22.73 -6.10
N ASN A 237 -14.97 -24.00 -5.70
CA ASN A 237 -14.09 -24.58 -4.67
C ASN A 237 -12.71 -24.95 -5.20
N GLU A 238 -12.64 -25.50 -6.42
CA GLU A 238 -11.41 -25.99 -7.01
C GLU A 238 -10.55 -24.87 -7.61
N LEU A 239 -11.16 -23.86 -8.23
CA LEU A 239 -10.46 -22.79 -8.93
C LEU A 239 -9.93 -21.72 -7.97
N TYR A 240 -10.61 -21.46 -6.86
CA TYR A 240 -10.27 -20.35 -5.96
C TYR A 240 -9.57 -20.80 -4.68
N GLN A 241 -8.47 -21.53 -4.84
CA GLN A 241 -7.67 -21.97 -3.69
C GLN A 241 -6.89 -20.80 -3.10
N ASN A 242 -7.01 -20.61 -1.78
CA ASN A 242 -6.35 -19.52 -1.04
C ASN A 242 -6.67 -18.10 -1.57
N GLY A 243 -7.81 -17.92 -2.24
CA GLY A 243 -8.23 -16.62 -2.78
C GLY A 243 -7.62 -16.25 -4.13
N TYR A 244 -6.92 -17.17 -4.79
CA TYR A 244 -6.37 -16.97 -6.13
C TYR A 244 -7.03 -17.92 -7.13
N TYR A 245 -7.28 -17.43 -8.34
CA TYR A 245 -7.81 -18.22 -9.44
C TYR A 245 -6.72 -19.10 -10.08
N ASP A 246 -6.96 -20.40 -10.19
CA ASP A 246 -6.11 -21.30 -10.98
C ASP A 246 -6.44 -21.19 -12.46
N TYR A 247 -5.69 -20.34 -13.17
CA TYR A 247 -5.87 -20.13 -14.62
C TYR A 247 -5.68 -21.39 -15.47
N LYS A 248 -4.84 -22.33 -15.02
CA LYS A 248 -4.57 -23.55 -15.81
C LYS A 248 -5.75 -24.51 -15.70
N LEU A 249 -6.25 -24.72 -14.49
CA LEU A 249 -7.45 -25.52 -14.26
C LEU A 249 -8.69 -24.83 -14.85
N GLY A 250 -8.80 -23.51 -14.67
CA GLY A 250 -9.86 -22.67 -15.24
C GLY A 250 -9.97 -22.82 -16.75
N LYS A 251 -8.83 -22.74 -17.46
CA LYS A 251 -8.81 -22.95 -18.92
C LYS A 251 -9.26 -24.36 -19.32
N SER A 252 -8.93 -25.37 -18.51
CA SER A 252 -9.36 -26.75 -18.76
C SER A 252 -10.88 -26.91 -18.63
N TYR A 253 -11.48 -26.25 -17.64
CA TYR A 253 -12.94 -26.19 -17.50
C TYR A 253 -13.59 -25.43 -18.65
N GLU A 254 -13.07 -24.24 -18.98
CA GLU A 254 -13.54 -23.41 -20.08
C GLU A 254 -13.61 -24.19 -21.40
N GLU A 255 -12.53 -24.88 -21.78
CA GLU A 255 -12.47 -25.67 -23.01
C GLU A 255 -13.52 -26.80 -23.04
N SER A 256 -13.74 -27.46 -21.90
CA SER A 256 -14.75 -28.51 -21.75
C SER A 256 -16.17 -27.96 -21.92
N PHE A 257 -16.46 -26.81 -21.30
CA PHE A 257 -17.77 -26.16 -21.39
C PHE A 257 -18.01 -25.50 -22.75
N TYR A 258 -16.99 -24.93 -23.38
CA TYR A 258 -17.08 -24.37 -24.73
C TYR A 258 -17.40 -25.44 -25.78
N LYS A 259 -16.86 -26.65 -25.61
CA LYS A 259 -17.23 -27.81 -26.43
C LYS A 259 -18.72 -28.14 -26.30
N LYS A 260 -19.24 -28.21 -25.06
CA LYS A 260 -20.69 -28.41 -24.80
C LYS A 260 -21.56 -27.30 -25.41
N TYR A 261 -21.12 -26.04 -25.30
CA TYR A 261 -21.77 -24.88 -25.90
C TYR A 261 -21.90 -25.02 -27.43
N ASN A 262 -20.83 -25.43 -28.09
CA ASN A 262 -20.80 -25.60 -29.55
C ASN A 262 -21.53 -26.85 -30.06
N GLU A 263 -21.47 -27.96 -29.33
CA GLU A 263 -22.12 -29.22 -29.70
C GLU A 263 -23.64 -29.16 -29.52
N GLY A 264 -24.15 -28.23 -28.71
CA GLY A 264 -25.57 -27.98 -28.49
C GLY A 264 -26.33 -27.27 -29.62
N GLY A 265 -25.73 -27.13 -30.81
CA GLY A 265 -26.32 -26.51 -32.00
C GLY A 265 -27.20 -27.43 -32.87
N ASN A 266 -27.50 -28.65 -32.41
CA ASN A 266 -28.46 -29.54 -33.04
C ASN A 266 -29.51 -29.97 -32.01
N ASN A 267 -30.66 -29.28 -32.01
CA ASN A 267 -31.98 -29.82 -31.68
C ASN A 267 -33.04 -28.89 -32.25
#